data_AF-A0A2G5TCF1-F1
#
_entry.id   AF-A0A2G5TCF1-F1
#
_cell.length_a   1.000
_cell.length_b   1.000
_cell.length_c   1.000
_cell.angle_alpha   90.00
_cell.angle_beta   90.00
_cell.angle_gamma   90.00
#
_symmetry.space_group_name_H-M   'P 1'
#
loop_
_entity.id
_entity.type
_entity.pdbx_description
1 polymer ?
#
loop_
_entity_poly.entity_id
_entity_poly.type
_entity_poly.pdbx_seq_one_letter_code
_entity_poly.pdbx_strand_id
1 'polypeptide(L)'
;MMDDNTEIVINQAVENGCNVATVTCKRTDDQICDRITHQGAIGNVVVDVFIKDNTNEAVGQFFCQADGLYAAGSSTQISQVFCKFDGCKPAAPACPCNLASLAPTSNPPELVYEAEWTGPPGECMSTKIGCRKTNDQLCQLIELRDVSGVQVVSAIDNSIRETTSIKCQPDGTFNYLGL
;
A
#
# COMPACT_ATOMS: atom_id res chain seq x y z
N MET A 1 -3.66 -25.18 -7.38
CA MET A 1 -5.03 -24.63 -7.35
C MET A 1 -4.91 -23.21 -7.86
N MET A 2 -5.64 -22.86 -8.93
CA MET A 2 -5.75 -21.46 -9.33
C MET A 2 -6.47 -20.74 -8.18
N ASP A 3 -5.93 -19.62 -7.72
CA ASP A 3 -6.64 -18.75 -6.79
C ASP A 3 -7.88 -18.21 -7.51
N ASP A 4 -9.07 -18.60 -7.05
CA ASP A 4 -10.37 -18.23 -7.66
C ASP A 4 -10.63 -16.70 -7.66
N ASN A 5 -9.78 -15.93 -6.96
CA ASN A 5 -9.81 -14.47 -6.89
C ASN A 5 -8.81 -13.79 -7.85
N THR A 6 -8.44 -14.46 -8.94
CA THR A 6 -7.55 -13.91 -9.97
C THR A 6 -8.23 -13.89 -11.33
N GLU A 7 -7.90 -12.88 -12.13
CA GLU A 7 -8.37 -12.74 -13.51
C GLU A 7 -7.18 -12.47 -14.43
N ILE A 8 -7.20 -13.10 -15.60
CA ILE A 8 -6.27 -12.82 -16.70
C ILE A 8 -7.09 -12.34 -17.89
N VAL A 9 -6.91 -11.08 -18.28
CA VAL A 9 -7.58 -10.49 -19.45
C VAL A 9 -6.56 -10.33 -20.56
N ILE A 10 -6.87 -10.84 -21.75
CA ILE A 10 -6.01 -10.74 -22.94
C ILE A 10 -6.77 -9.96 -24.01
N ASN A 11 -6.25 -8.79 -24.36
CA ASN A 11 -6.78 -7.95 -25.43
C ASN A 11 -5.82 -7.93 -26.60
N GLN A 12 -6.29 -8.29 -27.80
CA GLN A 12 -5.49 -8.27 -29.01
C GLN A 12 -5.84 -7.05 -29.87
N ALA A 13 -4.82 -6.41 -30.42
CA ALA A 13 -4.93 -5.25 -31.30
C ALA A 13 -3.84 -5.27 -32.38
N VAL A 14 -3.95 -4.37 -33.34
CA VAL A 14 -2.88 -4.08 -34.31
C VAL A 14 -2.36 -2.68 -34.03
N GLU A 15 -1.11 -2.56 -33.62
CA GLU A 15 -0.44 -1.29 -33.35
C GLU A 15 0.76 -1.13 -34.28
N ASN A 16 0.82 -0.02 -35.02
CA ASN A 16 1.88 0.28 -35.98
C ASN A 16 2.15 -0.86 -36.99
N GLY A 17 1.11 -1.62 -37.36
CA GLY A 17 1.20 -2.75 -38.28
C GLY A 17 1.66 -4.07 -37.66
N CYS A 18 1.86 -4.13 -36.34
CA CYS A 18 2.19 -5.36 -35.61
C CYS A 18 0.99 -5.83 -34.78
N ASN A 19 0.76 -7.15 -34.75
CA ASN A 19 -0.22 -7.74 -33.83
C ASN A 19 0.35 -7.67 -32.41
N VAL A 20 -0.38 -7.02 -31.51
CA VAL A 20 -0.02 -6.83 -30.10
C VAL A 20 -1.09 -7.48 -29.23
N ALA A 21 -0.68 -8.14 -28.16
CA ALA A 21 -1.55 -8.58 -27.08
C ALA A 21 -1.20 -7.82 -25.81
N THR A 22 -2.19 -7.19 -25.19
CA THR A 22 -2.08 -6.61 -23.85
C THR A 22 -2.66 -7.62 -22.86
N VAL A 23 -1.83 -8.05 -21.92
CA VAL A 23 -2.21 -9.01 -20.88
C VAL A 23 -2.29 -8.30 -19.54
N THR A 24 -3.47 -8.35 -18.93
CA THR A 24 -3.72 -7.83 -17.59
C THR A 24 -3.87 -8.98 -16.61
N CYS A 25 -3.01 -9.02 -15.59
CA CYS A 25 -3.11 -9.89 -14.43
C CYS A 25 -3.73 -9.09 -13.28
N LYS A 26 -4.88 -9.51 -12.74
CA LYS A 26 -5.60 -8.76 -11.72
C LYS A 26 -6.11 -9.63 -10.57
N ARG A 27 -6.10 -9.08 -9.35
CA ARG A 27 -6.85 -9.58 -8.18
C ARG A 27 -8.29 -9.09 -8.22
N THR A 28 -9.26 -9.99 -8.13
CA THR A 28 -10.70 -9.65 -8.12
C THR A 28 -11.24 -9.34 -6.71
N ASP A 29 -10.45 -9.61 -5.67
CA ASP A 29 -10.76 -9.31 -4.27
C ASP A 29 -9.97 -8.11 -3.71
N ASP A 30 -9.44 -7.28 -4.60
CA ASP A 30 -8.71 -6.03 -4.30
C ASP A 30 -7.49 -6.17 -3.38
N GLN A 31 -6.98 -7.39 -3.16
CA GLN A 31 -5.72 -7.59 -2.46
C GLN A 31 -4.54 -6.95 -3.21
N ILE A 32 -3.64 -6.34 -2.45
CA ILE A 32 -2.37 -5.82 -2.95
C ILE A 32 -1.31 -6.90 -2.78
N CYS A 33 -0.65 -7.27 -3.87
CA CYS A 33 0.44 -8.23 -3.87
C CYS A 33 1.78 -7.52 -3.77
N ASP A 34 2.69 -8.05 -2.96
CA ASP A 34 4.08 -7.62 -2.95
C ASP A 34 4.67 -7.70 -4.36
N ARG A 35 4.27 -8.72 -5.14
CA ARG A 35 4.65 -8.89 -6.54
C ARG A 35 3.58 -9.58 -7.38
N ILE A 36 3.32 -9.04 -8.57
CA ILE A 36 2.61 -9.72 -9.66
C ILE A 36 3.58 -9.88 -10.83
N THR A 37 3.71 -11.11 -11.34
CA THR A 37 4.63 -11.45 -12.42
C THR A 37 3.89 -12.06 -13.59
N HIS A 38 4.06 -11.50 -14.78
CA HIS A 38 3.72 -12.18 -16.04
C HIS A 38 4.81 -13.20 -16.35
N GLN A 39 4.44 -14.47 -16.48
CA GLN A 39 5.35 -15.54 -16.86
C GLN A 39 5.06 -16.02 -18.27
N GLY A 40 6.09 -16.31 -19.05
CA GLY A 40 5.99 -16.81 -20.42
C GLY A 40 6.51 -18.24 -20.56
N ALA A 41 5.79 -19.10 -21.27
CA ALA A 41 6.27 -20.43 -21.67
C ALA A 41 7.14 -20.35 -22.93
N ILE A 42 8.42 -20.71 -22.81
CA ILE A 42 9.38 -20.86 -23.91
C ILE A 42 9.78 -22.34 -23.97
N GLY A 43 9.18 -23.08 -24.91
CA GLY A 43 9.28 -24.53 -24.93
C GLY A 43 8.75 -25.15 -23.63
N ASN A 44 9.61 -25.87 -22.90
CA ASN A 44 9.25 -26.50 -21.62
C ASN A 44 9.66 -25.67 -20.39
N VAL A 45 10.13 -24.43 -20.60
CA VAL A 45 10.60 -23.54 -19.53
C VAL A 45 9.62 -22.40 -19.34
N VAL A 46 9.35 -22.05 -18.09
CA VAL A 46 8.59 -20.86 -17.72
C VAL A 46 9.57 -19.80 -17.23
N VAL A 47 9.50 -18.60 -17.81
CA VAL A 47 10.36 -17.46 -17.45
C VAL A 47 9.53 -16.26 -17.01
N ASP A 48 10.08 -15.45 -16.13
CA ASP A 48 9.47 -14.17 -15.72
C ASP A 48 9.73 -13.12 -16.82
N VAL A 49 8.68 -12.40 -17.23
CA VAL A 49 8.71 -11.49 -18.37
C VAL A 49 8.52 -10.04 -17.92
N PHE A 50 7.44 -9.79 -17.16
CA PHE A 50 7.15 -8.50 -16.56
C PHE A 50 6.86 -8.69 -15.09
N ILE A 51 7.32 -7.72 -14.29
CA ILE A 51 7.14 -7.73 -12.85
C ILE A 51 6.57 -6.37 -12.46
N LYS A 52 5.53 -6.39 -11.63
CA LYS A 52 4.98 -5.20 -11.00
C LYS A 52 4.86 -5.47 -9.50
N ASP A 53 5.53 -4.66 -8.70
CA ASP A 53 5.52 -4.79 -7.25
C ASP A 53 4.45 -3.90 -6.61
N ASN A 54 3.99 -4.28 -5.41
CA ASN A 54 3.06 -3.52 -4.56
C ASN A 54 1.79 -3.05 -5.29
N THR A 55 1.12 -3.96 -5.99
CA THR A 55 -0.07 -3.66 -6.81
C THR A 55 -1.11 -4.79 -6.73
N ASN A 56 -2.35 -4.49 -7.09
CA ASN A 56 -3.40 -5.49 -7.35
C ASN A 56 -3.54 -5.83 -8.85
N GLU A 57 -2.86 -5.08 -9.71
CA GLU A 57 -2.97 -5.20 -11.16
C GLU A 57 -1.60 -5.00 -11.83
N ALA A 58 -1.28 -5.86 -12.79
CA ALA A 58 -0.12 -5.73 -13.66
C ALA A 58 -0.54 -5.86 -15.12
N VAL A 59 -0.08 -4.92 -15.96
CA VAL A 59 -0.34 -4.91 -17.40
C VAL A 59 0.97 -5.07 -18.15
N GLY A 60 1.02 -5.99 -19.11
CA GLY A 60 2.18 -6.26 -19.96
C GLY A 60 1.79 -6.31 -21.44
N GLN A 61 2.68 -5.84 -22.32
CA GLN A 61 2.48 -5.87 -23.77
C GLN A 61 3.35 -6.97 -24.40
N PHE A 62 2.73 -7.73 -25.31
CA PHE A 62 3.33 -8.86 -26.01
C PHE A 62 3.18 -8.65 -27.52
N PHE A 63 4.29 -8.75 -28.25
CA PHE A 63 4.36 -8.50 -29.68
C PHE A 63 4.41 -9.82 -30.43
N CYS A 64 3.46 -10.06 -31.33
CA CYS A 64 3.48 -11.26 -32.15
C CYS A 64 4.61 -11.16 -33.18
N GLN A 65 5.36 -12.26 -33.34
CA GLN A 65 6.48 -12.40 -34.25
C GLN A 65 6.06 -13.15 -35.52
N ALA A 66 6.94 -13.17 -36.53
CA ALA A 66 6.67 -13.81 -37.81
C ALA A 66 6.47 -15.34 -37.73
N ASP A 67 6.96 -15.98 -36.66
CA ASP A 67 6.79 -17.40 -36.37
C ASP A 67 5.46 -17.70 -35.65
N GLY A 68 4.63 -16.68 -35.37
CA GLY A 68 3.36 -16.81 -34.68
C GLY A 68 3.47 -16.90 -33.16
N LEU A 69 4.67 -16.75 -32.59
CA LEU A 69 4.91 -16.69 -31.15
C LEU A 69 5.03 -15.24 -30.68
N TYR A 70 4.87 -15.01 -29.39
CA TYR A 70 4.99 -13.68 -28.80
C TYR A 70 6.41 -13.38 -28.32
N ALA A 71 6.77 -12.10 -28.33
CA ALA A 71 7.94 -11.55 -27.66
C ALA A 71 7.53 -10.44 -26.68
N ALA A 72 8.27 -10.33 -25.59
CA ALA A 72 8.04 -9.32 -24.57
C ALA A 72 9.33 -9.08 -23.78
N GLY A 73 9.71 -7.82 -23.60
CA GLY A 73 11.01 -7.46 -23.02
C GLY A 73 12.16 -8.07 -23.82
N SER A 74 13.04 -8.82 -23.14
CA SER A 74 14.15 -9.58 -23.75
C SER A 74 13.79 -11.03 -24.10
N SER A 75 12.57 -11.47 -23.81
CA SER A 75 12.10 -12.83 -24.07
C SER A 75 11.41 -12.93 -25.42
N THR A 76 11.74 -13.97 -26.18
CA THR A 76 11.12 -14.32 -27.47
C THR A 76 10.55 -15.74 -27.42
N GLN A 77 9.80 -16.12 -28.45
CA GLN A 77 9.23 -17.47 -28.56
C GLN A 77 8.26 -17.86 -27.43
N ILE A 78 7.54 -16.87 -26.89
CA ILE A 78 6.54 -17.08 -25.84
C ILE A 78 5.29 -17.69 -26.47
N SER A 79 4.95 -18.90 -26.04
CA SER A 79 3.81 -19.67 -26.54
C SER A 79 2.56 -19.56 -25.66
N GLN A 80 2.74 -19.27 -24.36
CA GLN A 80 1.67 -19.10 -23.38
C GLN A 80 2.10 -18.07 -22.34
N VAL A 81 1.12 -17.36 -21.75
CA VAL A 81 1.34 -16.39 -20.67
C VAL A 81 0.55 -16.82 -19.44
N PHE A 82 1.17 -16.69 -18.27
CA PHE A 82 0.59 -16.95 -16.96
C PHE A 82 0.79 -15.74 -16.06
N CYS A 83 0.00 -15.67 -14.99
CA CYS A 83 0.16 -14.68 -13.94
C CYS A 83 0.52 -15.38 -12.64
N LYS A 84 1.60 -14.93 -12.00
CA LYS A 84 1.98 -15.34 -10.65
C LYS A 84 1.76 -14.17 -9.71
N PHE A 85 1.10 -14.45 -8.59
CA PHE A 85 0.76 -13.46 -7.57
C PHE A 85 1.45 -13.90 -6.27
N ASP A 86 2.40 -13.10 -5.78
CA ASP A 86 3.21 -13.40 -4.60
C ASP A 86 2.96 -12.35 -3.50
N GLY A 87 2.79 -12.80 -2.26
CA GLY A 87 2.64 -11.91 -1.11
C GLY A 87 1.36 -11.06 -1.14
N CYS A 88 0.27 -11.60 -1.67
CA CYS A 88 -1.01 -10.91 -1.68
C CYS A 88 -1.60 -10.86 -0.27
N LYS A 89 -2.00 -9.66 0.11
CA LYS A 89 -2.65 -9.33 1.36
C LYS A 89 -3.78 -8.36 1.07
N PRO A 90 -4.84 -8.34 1.90
CA PRO A 90 -5.84 -7.28 1.84
C PRO A 90 -5.16 -5.93 1.66
N ALA A 91 -5.70 -5.09 0.76
CA ALA A 91 -5.37 -3.68 0.83
C ALA A 91 -5.55 -3.25 2.29
N ALA A 92 -4.64 -2.41 2.81
CA ALA A 92 -4.86 -1.83 4.13
C ALA A 92 -6.30 -1.33 4.19
N PRO A 93 -7.06 -1.60 5.27
CA PRO A 93 -8.41 -1.08 5.40
C PRO A 93 -8.40 0.39 5.00
N ALA A 94 -9.44 0.88 4.33
CA ALA A 94 -9.61 2.33 4.20
C ALA A 94 -9.77 2.87 5.61
N CYS A 95 -8.67 3.26 6.25
CA CYS A 95 -8.62 3.68 7.63
C CYS A 95 -9.19 5.10 7.66
N PRO A 96 -10.46 5.29 8.08
CA PRO A 96 -11.17 6.54 7.86
C PRO A 96 -10.76 7.61 8.89
N CYS A 97 -9.71 7.34 9.67
CA CYS A 97 -9.18 8.23 10.68
C CYS A 97 -8.80 9.58 10.09
N ASN A 98 -9.45 10.62 10.57
CA ASN A 98 -9.10 11.99 10.25
C ASN A 98 -8.24 12.56 11.37
N LEU A 99 -6.95 12.81 11.14
CA LEU A 99 -6.08 13.43 12.15
C LEU A 99 -6.52 14.83 12.55
N ALA A 100 -7.21 15.57 11.65
CA ALA A 100 -7.79 16.87 12.00
C ALA A 100 -8.95 16.75 13.01
N SER A 101 -9.44 15.53 13.28
CA SER A 101 -10.40 15.26 14.35
C SER A 101 -9.75 15.16 15.74
N LEU A 102 -8.42 15.06 15.82
CA LEU A 102 -7.72 15.11 17.10
C LEU A 102 -7.56 16.57 17.51
N ALA A 103 -8.36 17.00 18.48
CA ALA A 103 -8.26 18.33 19.05
C ALA A 103 -7.32 18.31 20.27
N PRO A 104 -6.37 19.25 20.37
CA PRO A 104 -5.64 19.47 21.61
C PRO A 104 -6.61 19.94 22.70
N THR A 105 -6.70 19.20 23.81
CA THR A 105 -7.60 19.59 24.93
C THR A 105 -7.12 20.87 25.62
N SER A 106 -5.82 21.15 25.53
CA SER A 106 -5.25 22.45 25.84
C SER A 106 -4.50 22.90 24.58
N ASN A 107 -4.68 24.15 24.18
CA ASN A 107 -3.98 24.74 23.05
C ASN A 107 -2.86 25.68 23.55
N PRO A 108 -1.77 25.19 24.17
CA PRO A 108 -0.56 25.97 24.25
C PRO A 108 -0.17 26.44 22.84
N PRO A 109 0.08 27.74 22.62
CA PRO A 109 0.49 28.30 21.31
C PRO A 109 1.83 27.77 20.77
N GLU A 110 2.40 26.74 21.38
CA GLU A 110 3.71 26.18 21.11
C GLU A 110 3.65 24.65 20.90
N LEU A 111 2.56 24.13 20.32
CA LEU A 111 2.43 22.71 19.98
C LEU A 111 2.45 22.54 18.46
N VAL A 112 3.45 21.81 17.94
CA VAL A 112 3.53 21.43 16.53
C VAL A 112 3.24 19.94 16.42
N TYR A 113 2.16 19.62 15.71
CA TYR A 113 1.75 18.25 15.39
C TYR A 113 2.41 17.83 14.08
N GLU A 114 3.32 16.87 14.15
CA GLU A 114 3.89 16.22 12.97
C GLU A 114 3.31 14.82 12.90
N ALA A 115 2.71 14.48 11.77
CA ALA A 115 2.18 13.15 11.50
C ALA A 115 2.96 12.53 10.35
N GLU A 116 3.65 11.43 10.64
CA GLU A 116 4.34 10.63 9.63
C GLU A 116 3.68 9.26 9.57
N TRP A 117 3.12 8.97 8.41
CA TRP A 117 2.39 7.75 8.16
C TRP A 117 3.33 6.58 7.88
N THR A 118 3.29 5.56 8.74
CA THR A 118 4.04 4.32 8.54
C THR A 118 3.16 3.11 8.84
N GLY A 119 3.19 2.08 8.01
CA GLY A 119 2.45 0.85 8.25
C GLY A 119 2.80 -0.24 7.23
N PRO A 120 2.87 -1.53 7.64
CA PRO A 120 2.95 -2.62 6.68
C PRO A 120 1.67 -2.63 5.82
N PRO A 121 1.75 -2.98 4.52
CA PRO A 121 0.55 -3.06 3.71
C PRO A 121 -0.41 -4.11 4.31
N GLY A 122 -1.70 -3.82 4.33
CA GLY A 122 -2.73 -4.68 4.95
C GLY A 122 -3.09 -4.34 6.39
N GLU A 123 -2.41 -3.40 7.05
CA GLU A 123 -2.77 -2.90 8.38
C GLU A 123 -3.09 -1.40 8.38
N CYS A 124 -3.88 -0.96 9.36
CA CYS A 124 -4.10 0.46 9.54
C CYS A 124 -2.85 1.21 10.01
N MET A 125 -2.66 2.37 9.40
CA MET A 125 -1.45 3.18 9.49
C MET A 125 -1.22 3.70 10.91
N SER A 126 0.06 3.79 11.30
CA SER A 126 0.52 4.41 12.53
C SER A 126 1.02 5.83 12.25
N THR A 127 0.80 6.75 13.18
CA THR A 127 1.44 8.07 13.15
C THR A 127 2.13 8.35 14.48
N LYS A 128 3.24 9.07 14.41
CA LYS A 128 3.79 9.77 15.58
C LYS A 128 2.99 11.05 15.81
N ILE A 129 2.78 11.43 17.06
CA ILE A 129 2.27 12.74 17.45
C ILE A 129 3.17 13.25 18.55
N GLY A 130 3.62 14.50 18.43
CA GLY A 130 4.48 15.12 19.43
C GLY A 130 4.12 16.53 19.84
N CYS A 131 4.79 16.99 20.90
CA CYS A 131 4.80 18.38 21.35
C CYS A 131 6.20 18.99 21.21
N ARG A 132 6.29 20.30 20.99
CA ARG A 132 7.56 21.04 21.09
C ARG A 132 7.33 22.48 21.51
N LYS A 133 7.50 22.77 22.81
CA LYS A 133 7.49 24.15 23.29
C LYS A 133 8.67 24.94 22.74
N THR A 134 8.46 26.20 22.39
CA THR A 134 9.49 27.11 21.85
C THR A 134 10.21 27.90 22.96
N ASN A 135 9.76 27.78 24.20
CA ASN A 135 10.21 28.55 25.35
C ASN A 135 11.01 27.76 26.42
N ASP A 136 11.60 26.62 26.07
CA ASP A 136 12.37 25.72 26.96
C ASP A 136 11.59 25.15 28.17
N GLN A 137 10.25 25.25 28.18
CA GLN A 137 9.44 24.59 29.20
C GLN A 137 9.16 23.12 28.87
N LEU A 138 8.99 22.31 29.91
CA LEU A 138 8.69 20.89 29.81
C LEU A 138 7.21 20.64 29.43
N CYS A 139 6.95 19.59 28.64
CA CYS A 139 5.60 19.12 28.28
C CYS A 139 4.98 18.24 29.38
N GLN A 140 4.54 18.83 30.50
CA GLN A 140 4.06 18.05 31.66
C GLN A 140 2.89 17.08 31.37
N LEU A 141 2.06 17.35 30.36
CA LEU A 141 0.98 16.43 29.95
C LEU A 141 0.56 16.69 28.50
N ILE A 142 0.54 15.64 27.67
CA ILE A 142 -0.13 15.65 26.36
C ILE A 142 -1.44 14.89 26.51
N GLU A 143 -2.57 15.60 26.43
CA GLU A 143 -3.91 15.00 26.30
C GLU A 143 -4.47 15.25 24.90
N LEU A 144 -4.58 14.16 24.13
CA LEU A 144 -5.30 14.16 22.86
C LEU A 144 -6.67 13.55 23.08
N ARG A 145 -7.69 14.27 22.60
CA ARG A 145 -9.05 13.76 22.53
C ARG A 145 -9.51 13.72 21.08
N ASP A 146 -10.34 12.74 20.77
CA ASP A 146 -11.09 12.77 19.52
C ASP A 146 -12.20 13.84 19.57
N VAL A 147 -12.87 14.07 18.44
CA VAL A 147 -14.03 14.99 18.35
C VAL A 147 -15.19 14.62 19.28
N SER A 148 -15.23 13.37 19.77
CA SER A 148 -16.23 12.89 20.72
C SER A 148 -15.84 13.14 22.18
N GLY A 149 -14.63 13.68 22.42
CA GLY A 149 -14.09 13.97 23.76
C GLY A 149 -13.42 12.77 24.44
N VAL A 150 -13.33 11.62 23.77
CA VAL A 150 -12.68 10.41 24.28
C VAL A 150 -11.17 10.64 24.29
N GLN A 151 -10.53 10.37 25.42
CA GLN A 151 -9.08 10.47 25.55
C GLN A 151 -8.42 9.37 24.71
N VAL A 152 -7.65 9.79 23.72
CA VAL A 152 -6.91 8.91 22.81
C VAL A 152 -5.49 8.68 23.35
N VAL A 153 -4.88 9.72 23.93
CA VAL A 153 -3.52 9.67 24.48
C VAL A 153 -3.43 10.48 25.76
N SER A 154 -2.75 9.91 26.76
CA SER A 154 -2.21 10.64 27.91
C SER A 154 -0.73 10.28 28.06
N ALA A 155 0.17 11.23 27.80
CA ALA A 155 1.60 11.05 28.07
C ALA A 155 2.07 12.13 29.06
N ILE A 156 2.75 11.70 30.12
CA ILE A 156 3.43 12.57 31.08
C ILE A 156 4.92 12.40 30.81
N ASP A 157 5.58 13.42 30.26
CA ASP A 157 7.04 13.42 30.21
C ASP A 157 7.59 14.82 30.49
N ASN A 158 8.61 14.90 31.32
CA ASN A 158 9.35 16.11 31.62
C ASN A 158 10.39 16.39 30.51
N SER A 159 9.96 16.32 29.24
CA SER A 159 10.77 16.51 28.05
C SER A 159 10.34 17.76 27.26
N ILE A 160 11.29 18.35 26.54
CA ILE A 160 11.06 19.44 25.58
C ILE A 160 10.50 18.95 24.23
N ARG A 161 10.56 17.63 23.99
CA ARG A 161 10.04 16.94 22.81
C ARG A 161 9.58 15.54 23.19
N GLU A 162 8.29 15.30 23.09
CA GLU A 162 7.70 13.97 23.18
C GLU A 162 7.14 13.58 21.83
N THR A 163 7.27 12.31 21.46
CA THR A 163 6.51 11.73 20.34
C THR A 163 5.94 10.41 20.78
N THR A 164 4.65 10.21 20.57
CA THR A 164 4.01 8.92 20.81
C THR A 164 3.35 8.38 19.56
N SER A 165 3.19 7.06 19.50
CA SER A 165 2.59 6.39 18.34
C SER A 165 1.13 6.09 18.61
N ILE A 166 0.27 6.46 17.67
CA ILE A 166 -1.13 6.02 17.63
C ILE A 166 -1.35 5.18 16.38
N LYS A 167 -2.22 4.16 16.49
CA LYS A 167 -2.64 3.30 15.39
C LYS A 167 -4.09 3.59 15.07
N CYS A 168 -4.38 3.96 13.83
CA CYS A 168 -5.75 4.00 13.37
C CYS A 168 -6.35 2.59 13.40
N GLN A 169 -7.63 2.47 13.73
CA GLN A 169 -8.36 1.22 13.70
C GLN A 169 -9.30 1.18 12.49
N PRO A 170 -9.69 -0.02 12.01
CA PRO A 170 -10.65 -0.16 10.92
C PRO A 170 -12.01 0.53 11.18
N ASP A 171 -12.37 0.77 12.44
CA ASP A 171 -13.60 1.46 12.86
C ASP A 171 -13.49 3.00 12.86
N GLY A 172 -12.33 3.55 12.49
CA GLY A 172 -12.08 5.00 12.49
C GLY A 172 -11.62 5.58 13.82
N THR A 173 -11.42 4.75 14.85
CA THR A 173 -10.87 5.17 16.14
C THR A 173 -9.34 5.11 16.15
N PHE A 174 -8.72 5.74 17.14
CA PHE A 174 -7.28 5.69 17.35
C PHE A 174 -6.95 4.93 18.63
N ASN A 175 -6.01 3.99 18.54
CA ASN A 175 -5.44 3.30 19.70
C ASN A 175 -4.04 3.85 20.00
N TYR A 176 -3.80 4.16 21.27
CA TYR A 176 -2.47 4.45 21.79
C TYR A 176 -1.60 3.19 21.79
N LEU A 177 -0.41 3.26 21.19
CA LEU A 177 0.50 2.11 21.10
C LEU A 177 1.52 2.04 22.25
N GLY A 178 1.58 3.03 23.15
CA GLY A 178 2.55 3.04 24.25
C GLY A 178 3.97 3.47 23.83
N LEU A 179 4.76 3.85 24.84
CA LEU A 179 6.22 4.04 24.78
C LEU A 179 6.93 2.72 25.08
#